data_AF-A0A453DRW1-F1
#
_entry.id   AF-A0A453DRW1-F1
#
_cell.length_a   1.000
_cell.length_b   1.000
_cell.length_c   1.000
_cell.angle_alpha   90.00
_cell.angle_beta   90.00
_cell.angle_gamma   90.00
#
_symmetry.space_group_name_H-M   'P 1'
#
loop_
_entity.id
_entity.type
_entity.pdbx_description
1 polymer ?
#
loop_
_entity_poly.entity_id
_entity_poly.type
_entity_poly.pdbx_seq_one_letter_code
_entity_poly.pdbx_strand_id
1 'polypeptide(L)'
;MAVVYLVALTFLLFQTRDDARQFMKYLHPDLGVELPERSYGTDCRIYVPDHPKSRFNNVYDILFDEFVIAHILGWWGKAIMIRNQPLLWVLSIGFELMELTFRHMLPNFNECWWDSIVLDILICNWFGIWAGMKTVRYFDGRTYEWVGLSRQPNIMSKVKRTLGQFTPAQWDKDEWYPLLGPWRFIQVLSLCVIFMTIELNTFFLKFCLWIPPRNPLIVYRLVLWWLIAIPTIREYNTYLQDRNSVKKVGSFCWLSLAICIIELLICIKFGHGECY
;
A
#
# COMPACT_ATOMS: atom_id res chain seq x y z
N MET A 1 3.84 -17.94 -2.43
CA MET A 1 4.07 -16.78 -1.54
C MET A 1 2.80 -16.29 -0.88
N ALA A 2 1.78 -15.80 -1.61
CA ALA A 2 0.54 -15.27 -1.02
C ALA A 2 -0.20 -16.27 -0.08
N VAL A 3 -0.30 -17.55 -0.47
CA VAL A 3 -0.91 -18.59 0.38
C VAL A 3 -0.09 -18.85 1.66
N VAL A 4 1.24 -18.85 1.54
CA VAL A 4 2.15 -19.02 2.70
C VAL A 4 1.96 -17.85 3.67
N TYR A 5 1.84 -16.63 3.14
CA TYR A 5 1.55 -15.45 3.94
C TYR A 5 0.19 -15.55 4.64
N LEU A 6 -0.86 -15.96 3.93
CA LEU A 6 -2.19 -16.19 4.53
C LEU A 6 -2.15 -17.21 5.67
N VAL A 7 -1.44 -18.32 5.48
CA VAL A 7 -1.26 -19.35 6.52
C VAL A 7 -0.49 -18.79 7.73
N ALA A 8 0.58 -18.04 7.50
CA ALA A 8 1.35 -17.40 8.56
C ALA A 8 0.50 -16.37 9.35
N LEU A 9 -0.31 -15.58 8.66
CA LEU A 9 -1.24 -14.66 9.30
C LEU A 9 -2.32 -15.41 10.10
N THR A 10 -2.84 -16.51 9.57
CA THR A 10 -3.81 -17.35 10.29
C THR A 10 -3.19 -17.92 11.57
N PHE A 11 -1.93 -18.38 11.52
CA PHE A 11 -1.19 -18.78 12.70
C PHE A 11 -1.07 -17.63 13.72
N LEU A 12 -0.68 -16.43 13.28
CA LEU A 12 -0.59 -15.25 14.14
C LEU A 12 -1.93 -14.87 14.76
N LEU A 13 -3.04 -14.99 14.02
CA LEU A 13 -4.39 -14.71 14.53
C LEU A 13 -4.75 -15.59 15.72
N PHE A 14 -4.22 -16.81 15.83
CA PHE A 14 -4.45 -17.69 16.99
C PHE A 14 -3.50 -17.45 18.16
N GLN A 15 -2.42 -16.67 17.99
CA GLN A 15 -1.52 -16.31 19.09
C GLN A 15 -2.12 -15.22 19.99
N THR A 16 -1.62 -15.11 21.22
CA THR A 16 -1.84 -13.90 22.02
C THR A 16 -0.98 -12.75 21.47
N ARG A 17 -1.32 -11.51 21.81
CA ARG A 17 -0.54 -10.34 21.36
C ARG A 17 0.91 -10.41 21.82
N ASP A 18 1.13 -10.79 23.07
CA ASP A 18 2.46 -10.88 23.65
C ASP A 18 3.26 -12.03 23.03
N ASP A 19 2.64 -13.20 22.83
CA ASP A 19 3.28 -14.32 22.13
C ASP A 19 3.63 -13.96 20.68
N ALA A 20 2.74 -13.23 19.99
CA ALA A 20 2.99 -12.76 18.63
C ALA A 20 4.17 -11.78 18.58
N ARG A 21 4.28 -10.86 19.54
CA ARG A 21 5.42 -9.94 19.69
C ARG A 21 6.72 -10.70 19.96
N GLN A 22 6.69 -11.69 20.85
CA GLN A 22 7.86 -12.54 21.11
C GLN A 22 8.22 -13.38 19.88
N PHE A 23 7.23 -13.86 19.13
CA PHE A 23 7.46 -14.59 17.89
C PHE A 23 8.18 -13.75 16.84
N MET A 24 7.93 -12.44 16.78
CA MET A 24 8.62 -11.55 15.83
C MET A 24 10.16 -11.58 16.00
N LYS A 25 10.68 -11.91 17.19
CA LYS A 25 12.14 -12.05 17.44
C LYS A 25 12.81 -13.11 16.57
N TYR A 26 12.07 -14.13 16.14
CA TYR A 26 12.59 -15.17 15.24
C TYR A 26 12.69 -14.68 13.79
N LEU A 27 12.01 -13.58 13.44
CA LEU A 27 12.06 -13.00 12.10
C LEU A 27 13.17 -11.95 11.98
N HIS A 28 13.39 -11.16 13.03
CA HIS A 28 14.44 -10.14 13.07
C HIS A 28 14.88 -9.87 14.52
N PRO A 29 16.18 -9.70 14.80
CA PRO A 29 16.69 -9.54 16.17
C PRO A 29 16.17 -8.30 16.90
N ASP A 30 15.89 -7.22 16.16
CA ASP A 30 15.44 -5.94 16.72
C ASP A 30 13.93 -5.86 17.04
N LEU A 31 13.21 -7.00 17.00
CA LEU A 31 11.76 -7.05 17.21
C LEU A 31 11.38 -7.56 18.60
N GLY A 32 10.09 -7.42 18.95
CA GLY A 32 9.56 -7.86 20.24
C GLY A 32 10.01 -7.01 21.43
N VAL A 33 10.40 -5.76 21.14
CA VAL A 33 10.68 -4.69 22.09
C VAL A 33 9.74 -3.53 21.83
N GLU A 34 9.27 -2.87 22.88
CA GLU A 34 8.37 -1.72 22.76
C GLU A 34 9.08 -0.56 22.03
N LEU A 35 8.35 0.07 21.12
CA LEU A 35 8.88 1.17 20.31
C LEU A 35 8.55 2.52 20.95
N PRO A 36 9.46 3.50 20.86
CA PRO A 36 9.13 4.85 21.28
C PRO A 36 8.04 5.43 20.38
N GLU A 37 7.03 6.06 20.98
CA GLU A 37 6.00 6.78 20.25
C GLU A 37 6.64 7.97 19.51
N ARG A 38 6.48 8.01 18.18
CA ARG A 38 6.94 9.13 17.35
C ARG A 38 5.72 9.85 16.79
N SER A 39 5.47 11.05 17.30
CA SER A 39 4.47 11.99 16.78
C SER A 39 5.18 13.07 15.97
N TYR A 40 4.71 13.33 14.74
CA TYR A 40 5.29 14.34 13.84
C TYR A 40 4.68 15.73 14.02
N GLY A 41 3.44 15.79 14.52
CA GLY A 41 2.62 16.98 14.67
C GLY A 41 2.75 17.70 16.01
N THR A 42 3.85 17.49 16.76
CA THR A 42 4.02 18.16 18.07
C THR A 42 4.33 19.65 17.95
N ASP A 43 5.01 20.07 16.88
CA ASP A 43 5.27 21.48 16.56
C ASP A 43 5.18 21.74 15.05
N CYS A 44 4.04 22.27 14.61
CA CYS A 44 3.75 22.50 13.20
C CYS A 44 4.19 23.86 12.66
N ARG A 45 5.02 24.61 13.40
CA ARG A 45 5.59 25.87 12.93
C ARG A 45 6.59 25.61 11.81
N ILE A 46 6.33 26.19 10.65
CA ILE A 46 7.26 26.15 9.50
C ILE A 46 8.55 26.90 9.83
N TYR A 47 8.43 28.03 10.54
CA TYR A 47 9.55 28.88 10.91
C TYR A 47 9.70 28.96 12.43
N VAL A 48 10.82 28.47 12.94
CA VAL A 48 11.20 28.45 14.36
C VAL A 48 12.51 29.23 14.52
N PRO A 49 12.44 30.56 14.74
CA PRO A 49 13.64 31.41 14.76
C PRO A 49 14.60 31.07 15.90
N ASP A 50 14.09 30.52 17.00
CA ASP A 50 14.83 30.22 18.22
C ASP A 50 15.51 28.84 18.20
N HIS A 51 15.35 28.07 17.11
CA HIS A 51 15.91 26.72 17.04
C HIS A 51 17.41 26.73 16.73
N PRO A 52 18.26 26.01 17.51
CA PRO A 52 19.71 26.15 17.44
C PRO A 52 20.36 25.64 16.15
N LYS A 53 19.71 24.73 15.41
CA LYS A 53 20.26 24.12 14.18
C LYS A 53 19.83 24.81 12.89
N SER A 54 18.56 25.15 12.78
CA SER A 54 17.95 25.69 11.56
C SER A 54 16.63 26.35 11.90
N ARG A 55 16.34 27.47 11.24
CA ARG A 55 15.07 28.19 11.41
C ARG A 55 13.88 27.44 10.81
N PHE A 56 14.11 26.40 10.01
CA PHE A 56 13.09 25.54 9.41
C PHE A 56 13.27 24.08 9.85
N ASN A 57 13.76 23.85 11.08
CA ASN A 57 14.14 22.52 11.55
C ASN A 57 13.01 21.49 11.38
N ASN A 58 11.79 21.84 11.78
CA ASN A 58 10.63 20.94 11.70
C ASN A 58 10.33 20.53 10.25
N VAL A 59 10.52 21.44 9.28
CA VAL A 59 10.36 21.14 7.86
C VAL A 59 11.46 20.22 7.36
N TYR A 60 12.71 20.48 7.72
CA TYR A 60 13.83 19.65 7.30
C TYR A 60 13.77 18.23 7.86
N ASP A 61 13.37 18.08 9.13
CA ASP A 61 13.26 16.77 9.77
C ASP A 61 12.20 15.90 9.08
N ILE A 62 11.12 16.51 8.57
CA ILE A 62 10.06 15.81 7.81
C ILE A 62 10.52 15.54 6.36
N LEU A 63 11.09 16.54 5.67
CA LEU A 63 11.53 16.39 4.27
C LEU A 63 12.60 15.31 4.06
N PHE A 64 13.44 15.07 5.06
CA PHE A 64 14.48 14.04 5.02
C PHE A 64 14.08 12.74 5.71
N ASP A 65 12.80 12.58 6.07
CA ASP A 65 12.29 11.33 6.60
C ASP A 65 12.07 10.30 5.48
N GLU A 66 12.16 9.02 5.82
CA GLU A 66 11.92 7.91 4.90
C GLU A 66 10.52 7.91 4.27
N PHE A 67 9.54 8.55 4.92
CA PHE A 67 8.15 8.60 4.47
C PHE A 67 7.98 9.38 3.16
N VAL A 68 8.81 10.41 2.89
CA VAL A 68 8.76 11.15 1.61
C VAL A 68 9.04 10.23 0.42
N ILE A 69 10.08 9.40 0.53
CA ILE A 69 10.43 8.43 -0.51
C ILE A 69 9.36 7.34 -0.59
N ALA A 70 8.85 6.89 0.56
CA ALA A 70 7.79 5.89 0.62
C ALA A 70 6.50 6.37 -0.07
N HIS A 71 6.10 7.64 0.11
CA HIS A 71 4.96 8.25 -0.57
C HIS A 71 5.18 8.27 -2.09
N ILE A 72 6.30 8.84 -2.56
CA ILE A 72 6.59 8.93 -4.00
C ILE A 72 6.59 7.54 -4.65
N LEU A 73 7.33 6.58 -4.10
CA LEU A 73 7.43 5.23 -4.66
C LEU A 73 6.13 4.45 -4.52
N GLY A 74 5.41 4.60 -3.39
CA GLY A 74 4.13 3.97 -3.15
C GLY A 74 3.08 4.42 -4.16
N TRP A 75 2.96 5.72 -4.40
CA TRP A 75 2.04 6.29 -5.39
C TRP A 75 2.43 5.99 -6.82
N TRP A 76 3.71 5.93 -7.13
CA TRP A 76 4.20 5.41 -8.41
C TRP A 76 3.77 3.96 -8.65
N GLY A 77 3.96 3.08 -7.65
CA GLY A 77 3.56 1.68 -7.72
C GLY A 77 2.04 1.49 -7.84
N LYS A 78 1.25 2.27 -7.08
CA LYS A 78 -0.22 2.33 -7.17
C LYS A 78 -0.67 2.76 -8.55
N ALA A 79 -0.04 3.77 -9.14
CA ALA A 79 -0.40 4.28 -10.45
C ALA A 79 -0.17 3.25 -11.56
N ILE A 80 0.92 2.48 -11.50
CA ILE A 80 1.18 1.38 -12.44
C ILE A 80 0.13 0.26 -12.34
N MET A 81 -0.38 0.03 -11.13
CA MET A 81 -1.36 -1.01 -10.85
C MET A 81 -2.79 -0.61 -11.22
N ILE A 82 -3.26 0.58 -10.83
CA ILE A 82 -4.66 1.03 -10.98
C ILE A 82 -4.91 1.71 -12.33
N ARG A 83 -3.88 2.37 -12.88
CA ARG A 83 -3.88 2.97 -14.23
C ARG A 83 -4.99 3.98 -14.51
N ASN A 84 -5.54 4.56 -13.45
CA ASN A 84 -6.65 5.49 -13.52
C ASN A 84 -6.40 6.70 -12.63
N GLN A 85 -6.15 7.85 -13.26
CA GLN A 85 -5.78 9.09 -12.56
C GLN A 85 -6.85 9.57 -11.56
N PRO A 86 -8.15 9.66 -11.91
CA PRO A 86 -9.17 10.09 -10.95
C PRO A 86 -9.26 9.17 -9.73
N LEU A 87 -9.23 7.85 -9.94
CA LEU A 87 -9.30 6.87 -8.86
C LEU A 87 -8.10 6.97 -7.92
N LEU A 88 -6.90 7.20 -8.47
CA LEU A 88 -5.68 7.41 -7.68
C LEU A 88 -5.75 8.67 -6.81
N TRP A 89 -6.33 9.77 -7.32
CA TRP A 89 -6.57 10.97 -6.51
C TRP A 89 -7.58 10.74 -5.40
N VAL A 90 -8.66 9.99 -5.68
CA VAL A 90 -9.64 9.62 -4.65
C VAL A 90 -8.99 8.79 -3.55
N LEU A 91 -8.13 7.82 -3.91
CA LEU A 91 -7.37 7.05 -2.93
C LEU A 91 -6.37 7.91 -2.17
N SER A 92 -5.71 8.87 -2.83
CA SER A 92 -4.72 9.75 -2.18
C SER A 92 -5.37 10.62 -1.12
N ILE A 93 -6.42 11.35 -1.47
CA ILE A 93 -7.17 12.16 -0.50
C ILE A 93 -7.83 11.26 0.55
N GLY A 94 -8.35 10.09 0.13
CA GLY A 94 -8.99 9.13 1.03
C GLY A 94 -8.05 8.62 2.10
N PHE A 95 -6.78 8.33 1.77
CA PHE A 95 -5.81 7.83 2.74
C PHE A 95 -5.45 8.88 3.79
N GLU A 96 -5.26 10.14 3.38
CA GLU A 96 -4.97 11.27 4.28
C GLU A 96 -6.14 11.54 5.25
N LEU A 97 -7.38 11.37 4.76
CA LEU A 97 -8.57 11.41 5.61
C LEU A 97 -8.58 10.26 6.63
N MET A 98 -8.09 9.08 6.27
CA MET A 98 -7.94 7.97 7.20
C MET A 98 -6.88 8.27 8.26
N GLU A 99 -5.74 8.86 7.90
CA GLU A 99 -4.72 9.28 8.86
C GLU A 99 -5.27 10.31 9.84
N LEU A 100 -5.96 11.34 9.33
CA LEU A 100 -6.65 12.31 10.17
C LEU A 100 -7.69 11.66 11.10
N THR A 101 -8.43 10.66 10.61
CA THR A 101 -9.43 9.93 11.40
C THR A 101 -8.78 9.10 12.49
N PHE A 102 -7.68 8.40 12.19
CA PHE A 102 -7.05 7.41 13.07
C PHE A 102 -5.85 7.95 13.88
N ARG A 103 -5.51 9.24 13.77
CA ARG A 103 -4.41 9.86 14.56
C ARG A 103 -4.53 9.74 16.07
N HIS A 104 -5.74 9.53 16.58
CA HIS A 104 -5.98 9.30 18.01
C HIS A 104 -5.58 7.88 18.44
N MET A 105 -5.60 6.91 17.52
CA MET A 105 -5.18 5.52 17.78
C MET A 105 -3.70 5.31 17.43
N LEU A 106 -3.18 6.05 16.43
CA LEU A 106 -1.83 5.89 15.92
C LEU A 106 -1.07 7.22 16.00
N PRO A 107 -0.13 7.37 16.95
CA PRO A 107 0.68 8.60 17.10
C PRO A 107 1.45 8.99 15.82
N ASN A 108 1.82 8.00 15.01
CA ASN A 108 2.46 8.19 13.72
C ASN A 108 1.62 9.01 12.72
N PHE A 109 0.29 8.97 12.81
CA PHE A 109 -0.61 9.73 11.93
C PHE A 109 -0.89 11.14 12.45
N ASN A 110 -0.37 11.49 13.62
CA ASN A 110 -0.45 12.86 14.08
C ASN A 110 0.62 13.69 13.36
N GLU A 111 0.26 14.20 12.19
CA GLU A 111 1.10 15.01 11.30
C GLU A 111 0.60 16.45 11.24
N CYS A 112 1.41 17.32 10.64
CA CYS A 112 1.06 18.72 10.48
C CYS A 112 0.13 18.93 9.28
N TRP A 113 -0.77 19.92 9.37
CA TRP A 113 -1.70 20.21 8.27
C TRP A 113 -1.00 20.46 6.92
N TRP A 114 0.18 21.08 6.94
CA TRP A 114 0.96 21.38 5.74
C TRP A 114 1.71 20.15 5.23
N ASP A 115 1.99 19.18 6.10
CA ASP A 115 2.60 17.90 5.75
C ASP A 115 1.60 17.12 4.90
N SER A 116 0.45 16.78 5.49
CA SER A 116 -0.62 16.01 4.84
C SER A 116 -1.14 16.70 3.56
N ILE A 117 -1.41 18.02 3.59
CA ILE A 117 -1.98 18.70 2.42
C ILE A 117 -0.92 19.03 1.37
N VAL A 118 0.18 19.68 1.77
CA VAL A 118 1.14 20.24 0.80
C VAL A 118 2.19 19.20 0.44
N LEU A 119 2.84 18.60 1.43
CA LEU A 119 3.91 17.66 1.17
C LEU A 119 3.37 16.34 0.60
N ASP A 120 2.40 15.72 1.27
CA ASP A 120 1.93 14.41 0.85
C ASP A 120 0.99 14.50 -0.36
N ILE A 121 -0.19 15.12 -0.24
CA ILE A 121 -1.16 15.18 -1.36
C ILE A 121 -0.58 15.90 -2.59
N LEU A 122 -0.09 17.13 -2.43
CA LEU A 122 0.22 17.99 -3.58
C LEU A 122 1.62 17.77 -4.17
N ILE A 123 2.59 17.28 -3.39
CA ILE A 123 3.96 17.08 -3.86
C ILE A 123 4.25 15.59 -4.06
N CYS A 124 4.32 14.80 -2.99
CA CYS A 124 4.78 13.41 -3.04
C CYS A 124 3.81 12.51 -3.82
N ASN A 125 2.54 12.55 -3.45
CA ASN A 125 1.48 11.71 -4.01
C ASN A 125 1.22 12.11 -5.46
N TRP A 126 1.07 13.41 -5.73
CA TRP A 126 0.94 13.95 -7.09
C TRP A 126 2.11 13.52 -7.99
N PHE A 127 3.36 13.69 -7.54
CA PHE A 127 4.54 13.36 -8.32
C PHE A 127 4.63 11.85 -8.58
N GLY A 128 4.39 11.02 -7.56
CA GLY A 128 4.34 9.56 -7.70
C GLY A 128 3.28 9.12 -8.71
N ILE A 129 2.06 9.64 -8.60
CA ILE A 129 0.98 9.33 -9.55
C ILE A 129 1.36 9.78 -10.97
N TRP A 130 1.87 11.00 -11.14
CA TRP A 130 2.27 11.53 -12.44
C TRP A 130 3.37 10.65 -13.08
N ALA A 131 4.41 10.31 -12.31
CA ALA A 131 5.52 9.48 -12.77
C ALA A 131 5.05 8.06 -13.13
N GLY A 132 4.18 7.46 -12.32
CA GLY A 132 3.62 6.14 -12.58
C GLY A 132 2.74 6.12 -13.82
N MET A 133 1.85 7.11 -13.98
CA MET A 133 1.02 7.24 -15.19
C MET A 133 1.84 7.54 -16.44
N LYS A 134 2.96 8.27 -16.33
CA LYS A 134 3.92 8.45 -17.42
C LYS A 134 4.62 7.13 -17.78
N THR A 135 4.96 6.31 -16.78
CA THR A 135 5.53 4.97 -16.96
C THR A 135 4.56 4.06 -17.71
N VAL A 136 3.28 4.05 -17.31
CA VAL A 136 2.22 3.29 -18.01
C VAL A 136 2.13 3.70 -19.48
N ARG A 137 2.04 5.00 -19.77
CA ARG A 137 1.99 5.51 -21.15
C ARG A 137 3.23 5.18 -21.99
N TYR A 138 4.41 5.13 -21.36
CA TYR A 138 5.64 4.77 -22.05
C TYR A 138 5.61 3.31 -22.55
N PHE A 139 4.97 2.41 -21.79
CA PHE A 139 4.88 0.99 -22.12
C PHE A 139 3.63 0.62 -22.94
N ASP A 140 2.56 1.40 -22.87
CA ASP A 140 1.30 1.24 -23.65
C ASP A 140 1.55 1.16 -25.17
N GLY A 141 2.51 1.92 -25.69
CA GLY A 141 2.88 1.91 -27.11
C GLY A 141 3.83 0.80 -27.56
N ARG A 142 4.18 -0.17 -26.70
CA ARG A 142 5.11 -1.27 -27.03
C ARG A 142 4.35 -2.58 -27.20
N THR A 143 4.42 -3.19 -28.39
CA THR A 143 3.93 -4.56 -28.60
C THR A 143 4.89 -5.56 -27.95
N TYR A 144 4.37 -6.41 -27.06
CA TYR A 144 5.14 -7.47 -26.42
C TYR A 144 4.70 -8.83 -26.95
N GLU A 145 5.61 -9.55 -27.63
CA GLU A 145 5.38 -10.97 -27.94
C GLU A 145 5.66 -11.81 -26.70
N TRP A 146 4.60 -12.30 -26.08
CA TRP A 146 4.67 -13.16 -24.89
C TRP A 146 5.02 -14.61 -25.26
N VAL A 147 6.23 -14.84 -25.78
CA VAL A 147 6.71 -16.20 -26.09
C VAL A 147 7.14 -16.93 -24.80
N GLY A 148 6.94 -18.25 -24.74
CA GLY A 148 7.28 -19.07 -23.56
C GLY A 148 8.77 -19.06 -23.17
N LEU A 149 9.07 -19.25 -21.88
CA LEU A 149 10.43 -19.25 -21.31
C LEU A 149 11.39 -20.25 -21.99
N SER A 150 10.87 -21.38 -22.47
CA SER A 150 11.64 -22.42 -23.16
C SER A 150 12.15 -21.99 -24.54
N ARG A 151 11.50 -21.00 -25.17
CA ARG A 151 11.86 -20.49 -26.50
C ARG A 151 12.80 -19.29 -26.44
N GLN A 152 13.23 -18.86 -25.25
CA GLN A 152 14.13 -17.72 -25.10
C GLN A 152 15.60 -18.15 -25.28
N PRO A 153 16.35 -17.55 -26.21
CA PRO A 153 17.68 -18.03 -26.61
C PRO A 153 18.76 -17.81 -25.52
N ASN A 154 18.65 -16.73 -24.73
CA ASN A 154 19.69 -16.31 -23.79
C ASN A 154 19.20 -16.30 -22.33
N ILE A 155 20.12 -16.49 -21.38
CA ILE A 155 19.85 -16.40 -19.92
C ILE A 155 19.33 -15.00 -19.56
N MET A 156 19.91 -13.94 -20.13
CA MET A 156 19.44 -12.57 -19.91
C MET A 156 18.02 -12.35 -20.44
N SER A 157 17.66 -13.00 -21.55
CA SER A 157 16.28 -12.99 -22.08
C SER A 157 15.32 -13.78 -21.20
N LYS A 158 15.77 -14.88 -20.57
CA LYS A 158 14.99 -15.61 -19.56
C LYS A 158 14.76 -14.77 -18.31
N VAL A 159 15.78 -14.09 -17.78
CA VAL A 159 15.64 -13.18 -16.64
C VAL A 159 14.70 -12.02 -16.98
N LYS A 160 14.89 -11.37 -18.14
CA LYS A 160 13.98 -10.33 -18.63
C LYS A 160 12.55 -10.84 -18.78
N ARG A 161 12.37 -12.10 -19.21
CA ARG A 161 11.05 -12.73 -19.35
C ARG A 161 10.40 -13.04 -18.01
N THR A 162 11.17 -13.53 -17.04
CA THR A 162 10.70 -13.77 -15.66
C THR A 162 10.28 -12.46 -15.01
N LEU A 163 11.09 -11.41 -15.13
CA LEU A 163 10.72 -10.06 -14.66
C LEU A 163 9.47 -9.54 -15.41
N GLY A 164 9.36 -9.83 -16.70
CA GLY A 164 8.18 -9.51 -17.51
C GLY A 164 6.91 -10.21 -17.03
N GLN A 165 6.98 -11.40 -16.42
CA GLN A 165 5.77 -12.04 -15.86
C GLN A 165 5.14 -11.25 -14.71
N PHE A 166 5.93 -10.38 -14.06
CA PHE A 166 5.46 -9.46 -13.03
C PHE A 166 5.01 -8.11 -13.60
N THR A 167 5.18 -7.89 -14.91
CA THR A 167 4.58 -6.76 -15.61
C THR A 167 3.27 -7.18 -16.26
N PRO A 168 2.25 -6.30 -16.33
CA PRO A 168 0.97 -6.69 -16.90
C PRO A 168 1.05 -7.01 -18.40
N ALA A 169 0.18 -7.91 -18.86
CA ALA A 169 0.18 -8.38 -20.26
C ALA A 169 -0.10 -7.28 -21.29
N GLN A 170 -0.83 -6.25 -20.88
CA GLN A 170 -1.20 -5.05 -21.64
C GLN A 170 -1.09 -3.85 -20.69
N TRP A 171 -0.70 -2.69 -21.23
CA TRP A 171 -0.45 -1.46 -20.45
C TRP A 171 -1.56 -0.40 -20.64
N ASP A 172 -2.64 -0.80 -21.27
CA ASP A 172 -3.82 0.00 -21.55
C ASP A 172 -4.43 0.54 -20.25
N LYS A 173 -5.09 1.69 -20.34
CA LYS A 173 -5.75 2.32 -19.19
C LYS A 173 -6.96 1.50 -18.77
N ASP A 174 -7.06 1.24 -17.47
CA ASP A 174 -8.23 0.54 -16.93
C ASP A 174 -9.45 1.46 -16.90
N GLU A 175 -10.51 0.99 -17.54
CA GLU A 175 -11.78 1.69 -17.64
C GLU A 175 -12.71 1.29 -16.47
N TRP A 176 -12.71 2.10 -15.42
CA TRP A 176 -13.49 1.85 -14.19
C TRP A 176 -14.93 2.39 -14.23
N TYR A 177 -15.11 3.56 -14.86
CA TYR A 177 -16.40 4.26 -15.06
C TYR A 177 -17.38 4.20 -13.88
N PRO A 178 -17.05 4.77 -12.71
CA PRO A 178 -17.86 4.64 -11.49
C PRO A 178 -19.29 5.19 -11.62
N LEU A 179 -19.53 6.15 -12.52
CA LEU A 179 -20.81 6.83 -12.68
C LEU A 179 -21.76 6.19 -13.71
N LEU A 180 -21.41 5.04 -14.30
CA LEU A 180 -22.30 4.35 -15.26
C LEU A 180 -23.60 3.82 -14.63
N GLY A 181 -23.63 3.66 -13.31
CA GLY A 181 -24.83 3.22 -12.59
C GLY A 181 -24.54 2.96 -11.11
N PRO A 182 -25.59 2.87 -10.27
CA PRO A 182 -25.43 2.73 -8.81
C PRO A 182 -24.66 1.46 -8.42
N TRP A 183 -24.87 0.35 -9.13
CA TRP A 183 -24.15 -0.90 -8.85
C TRP A 183 -22.66 -0.81 -9.21
N ARG A 184 -22.34 -0.18 -10.35
CA ARG A 184 -20.95 0.08 -10.76
C ARG A 184 -20.25 0.99 -9.75
N PHE A 185 -20.95 2.00 -9.25
CA PHE A 185 -20.44 2.88 -8.21
C PHE A 185 -20.11 2.11 -6.92
N ILE A 186 -21.02 1.28 -6.42
CA ILE A 186 -20.80 0.45 -5.22
C ILE A 186 -19.61 -0.49 -5.41
N GLN A 187 -19.47 -1.10 -6.59
CA GLN A 187 -18.35 -1.97 -6.91
C GLN A 187 -17.02 -1.21 -6.87
N VAL A 188 -16.89 -0.08 -7.57
CA VAL A 188 -15.66 0.74 -7.52
C VAL A 188 -15.40 1.27 -6.10
N LEU A 189 -16.43 1.66 -5.36
CA LEU A 189 -16.31 2.10 -3.97
C LEU A 189 -15.78 0.98 -3.07
N SER A 190 -16.29 -0.26 -3.23
CA SER A 190 -15.80 -1.42 -2.47
C SER A 190 -14.32 -1.69 -2.71
N LEU A 191 -13.84 -1.48 -3.95
CA LEU A 191 -12.42 -1.56 -4.24
C LEU A 191 -11.63 -0.51 -3.46
N CYS A 192 -12.10 0.75 -3.43
CA CYS A 192 -11.45 1.80 -2.66
C CYS A 192 -11.38 1.45 -1.17
N VAL A 193 -12.48 0.96 -0.58
CA VAL A 193 -12.53 0.58 0.84
C VAL A 193 -11.57 -0.55 1.16
N ILE A 194 -11.54 -1.60 0.34
CA ILE A 194 -10.59 -2.72 0.52
C ILE A 194 -9.15 -2.22 0.40
N PHE A 195 -8.88 -1.35 -0.57
CA PHE A 195 -7.56 -0.77 -0.77
C PHE A 195 -7.10 0.01 0.46
N MET A 196 -7.91 0.96 0.94
CA MET A 196 -7.62 1.74 2.14
C MET A 196 -7.46 0.86 3.38
N THR A 197 -8.23 -0.22 3.49
CA THR A 197 -8.11 -1.18 4.60
C THR A 197 -6.77 -1.90 4.58
N ILE A 198 -6.29 -2.33 3.41
CA ILE A 198 -4.96 -2.96 3.25
C ILE A 198 -3.85 -1.99 3.67
N GLU A 199 -3.97 -0.72 3.27
CA GLU A 199 -3.00 0.31 3.64
C GLU A 199 -3.01 0.54 5.15
N LEU A 200 -4.18 0.76 5.74
CA LEU A 200 -4.37 0.99 7.16
C LEU A 200 -3.87 -0.19 8.01
N ASN A 201 -4.15 -1.43 7.57
CA ASN A 201 -3.61 -2.65 8.19
C ASN A 201 -2.08 -2.65 8.25
N THR A 202 -1.38 -2.02 7.30
CA THR A 202 0.08 -1.87 7.35
C THR A 202 0.52 -1.16 8.63
N PHE A 203 -0.15 -0.05 8.95
CA PHE A 203 0.20 0.78 10.10
C PHE A 203 -0.26 0.14 11.40
N PHE A 204 -1.46 -0.44 11.45
CA PHE A 204 -1.94 -1.14 12.64
C PHE A 204 -1.16 -2.41 12.96
N LEU A 205 -0.83 -3.25 11.97
CA LEU A 205 -0.02 -4.45 12.21
C LEU A 205 1.35 -4.08 12.75
N LYS A 206 1.98 -3.06 12.13
CA LYS A 206 3.25 -2.52 12.58
C LYS A 206 3.17 -2.05 14.04
N PHE A 207 2.13 -1.29 14.39
CA PHE A 207 1.89 -0.79 15.74
C PHE A 207 1.67 -1.94 16.74
N CYS A 208 0.71 -2.82 16.46
CA CYS A 208 0.34 -3.94 17.33
C CYS A 208 1.52 -4.91 17.58
N LEU A 209 2.37 -5.14 16.58
CA LEU A 209 3.47 -6.10 16.65
C LEU A 209 4.82 -5.46 17.00
N TRP A 210 4.87 -4.17 17.31
CA TRP A 210 6.09 -3.40 17.59
C TRP A 210 7.16 -3.54 16.50
N ILE A 211 6.75 -3.35 15.24
CA ILE A 211 7.67 -3.37 14.11
C ILE A 211 8.14 -1.94 13.81
N PRO A 212 9.44 -1.62 13.86
CA PRO A 212 9.90 -0.26 13.57
C PRO A 212 9.70 0.07 12.08
N PRO A 213 9.42 1.35 11.72
CA PRO A 213 9.15 1.72 10.32
C PRO A 213 10.28 1.37 9.34
N ARG A 214 11.53 1.39 9.82
CA ARG A 214 12.72 1.05 9.03
C ARG A 214 12.97 -0.46 8.90
N ASN A 215 12.15 -1.29 9.53
CA ASN A 215 12.35 -2.73 9.50
C ASN A 215 12.04 -3.29 8.09
N PRO A 216 12.92 -4.15 7.54
CA PRO A 216 12.72 -4.72 6.20
C PRO A 216 11.44 -5.56 6.08
N LEU A 217 10.87 -6.09 7.18
CA LEU A 217 9.61 -6.83 7.14
C LEU A 217 8.45 -6.00 6.57
N ILE A 218 8.41 -4.69 6.85
CA ILE A 218 7.38 -3.80 6.31
C ILE A 218 7.56 -3.69 4.79
N VAL A 219 8.80 -3.50 4.33
CA VAL A 219 9.14 -3.43 2.91
C VAL A 219 8.78 -4.74 2.20
N TYR A 220 9.12 -5.90 2.78
CA TYR A 220 8.76 -7.20 2.24
C TYR A 220 7.24 -7.39 2.13
N ARG A 221 6.49 -6.96 3.14
CA ARG A 221 5.02 -6.99 3.11
C ARG A 221 4.47 -6.07 2.01
N LEU A 222 4.98 -4.85 1.87
CA LEU A 222 4.56 -3.92 0.82
C LEU A 222 4.84 -4.46 -0.58
N VAL A 223 6.03 -5.04 -0.81
CA VAL A 223 6.37 -5.70 -2.08
C VAL A 223 5.47 -6.90 -2.34
N LEU A 224 5.20 -7.73 -1.32
CA LEU A 224 4.29 -8.87 -1.45
C LEU A 224 2.88 -8.41 -1.85
N TRP A 225 2.33 -7.41 -1.17
CA TRP A 225 1.02 -6.84 -1.50
C TRP A 225 1.00 -6.24 -2.90
N TRP A 226 2.06 -5.54 -3.32
CA TRP A 226 2.17 -5.00 -4.67
C TRP A 226 2.13 -6.12 -5.73
N LEU A 227 2.87 -7.22 -5.52
CA LEU A 227 2.87 -8.38 -6.42
C LEU A 227 1.52 -9.12 -6.47
N ILE A 228 0.80 -9.19 -5.35
CA ILE A 228 -0.53 -9.79 -5.26
C ILE A 228 -1.57 -8.88 -5.93
N ALA A 229 -1.47 -7.57 -5.71
CA ALA A 229 -2.48 -6.62 -6.12
C ALA A 229 -2.48 -6.39 -7.64
N ILE A 230 -1.35 -6.52 -8.35
CA ILE A 230 -1.28 -6.44 -9.82
C ILE A 230 -2.30 -7.40 -10.51
N PRO A 231 -2.25 -8.73 -10.28
CA PRO A 231 -3.24 -9.64 -10.85
C PRO A 231 -4.64 -9.45 -10.24
N THR A 232 -4.76 -9.13 -8.95
CA THR A 232 -6.08 -8.87 -8.31
C THR A 232 -6.83 -7.73 -8.98
N ILE A 233 -6.19 -6.58 -9.20
CA ILE A 233 -6.83 -5.41 -9.81
C ILE A 233 -7.28 -5.73 -11.24
N ARG A 234 -6.46 -6.47 -12.00
CA ARG A 234 -6.82 -6.91 -13.35
C ARG A 234 -8.00 -7.89 -13.36
N GLU A 235 -7.98 -8.90 -12.47
CA GLU A 235 -9.09 -9.85 -12.32
C GLU A 235 -10.39 -9.13 -11.93
N TYR A 236 -10.31 -8.18 -11.00
CA TYR A 236 -11.46 -7.39 -10.56
C TYR A 236 -11.98 -6.50 -11.67
N ASN A 237 -11.11 -5.76 -12.38
CA ASN A 237 -11.51 -4.92 -13.50
C ASN A 237 -12.19 -5.74 -14.61
N THR A 238 -11.62 -6.90 -14.96
CA THR A 238 -12.20 -7.84 -15.93
C THR A 238 -13.58 -8.32 -15.48
N TYR A 239 -13.74 -8.69 -14.21
CA TYR A 239 -15.03 -9.08 -13.63
C TYR A 239 -16.09 -7.97 -13.72
N LEU A 240 -15.68 -6.72 -13.53
CA LEU A 240 -16.57 -5.57 -13.67
C LEU A 240 -16.97 -5.32 -15.13
N GLN A 241 -16.06 -5.50 -16.08
CA GLN A 241 -16.32 -5.30 -17.51
C GLN A 241 -17.09 -6.47 -18.15
N ASP A 242 -17.01 -7.67 -17.58
CA ASP A 242 -17.69 -8.85 -18.11
C ASP A 242 -19.22 -8.66 -18.14
N ARG A 243 -19.82 -8.92 -19.31
CA ARG A 243 -21.27 -8.86 -19.55
C ARG A 243 -21.96 -10.23 -19.45
N ASN A 244 -21.19 -11.29 -19.18
CA ASN A 244 -21.73 -12.64 -19.04
C ASN A 244 -22.67 -12.76 -17.83
N SER A 245 -23.66 -13.65 -17.95
CA SER A 245 -24.66 -13.92 -16.92
C SER A 245 -24.09 -14.68 -15.70
N VAL A 246 -23.06 -15.50 -15.91
CA VAL A 246 -22.35 -16.23 -14.85
C VAL A 246 -20.98 -15.60 -14.64
N LYS A 247 -20.88 -14.70 -13.65
CA LYS A 247 -19.62 -14.02 -13.33
C LYS A 247 -18.87 -14.77 -12.24
N LYS A 248 -17.58 -15.00 -12.44
CA LYS A 248 -16.69 -15.56 -11.42
C LYS A 248 -15.62 -14.55 -11.07
N VAL A 249 -15.48 -14.26 -9.79
CA VAL A 249 -14.38 -13.46 -9.25
C VAL A 249 -13.12 -14.33 -9.27
N GLY A 250 -12.01 -13.78 -9.76
CA GLY A 250 -10.75 -14.51 -9.92
C GLY A 250 -10.12 -14.94 -8.59
N SER A 251 -9.20 -15.90 -8.65
CA SER A 251 -8.59 -16.50 -7.46
C SER A 251 -7.72 -15.52 -6.68
N PHE A 252 -7.03 -14.60 -7.36
CA PHE A 252 -6.24 -13.57 -6.67
C PHE A 252 -7.13 -12.56 -5.96
N CYS A 253 -8.31 -12.23 -6.49
CA CYS A 253 -9.29 -11.41 -5.76
C CYS A 253 -9.74 -12.06 -4.44
N TRP A 254 -10.09 -13.35 -4.47
CA TRP A 254 -10.47 -14.09 -3.26
C TRP A 254 -9.33 -14.19 -2.25
N LEU A 255 -8.12 -14.47 -2.75
CA LEU A 255 -6.94 -14.58 -1.89
C LEU A 255 -6.60 -13.25 -1.23
N SER A 256 -6.61 -12.14 -1.99
CA SER A 256 -6.41 -10.79 -1.46
C SER A 256 -7.46 -10.40 -0.43
N LEU A 257 -8.73 -10.72 -0.69
CA LEU A 257 -9.81 -10.46 0.26
C LEU A 257 -9.61 -11.25 1.55
N ALA A 258 -9.26 -12.54 1.46
CA ALA A 258 -8.97 -13.37 2.63
C ALA A 258 -7.80 -12.82 3.45
N ILE A 259 -6.70 -12.44 2.80
CA ILE A 259 -5.54 -11.85 3.48
C ILE A 259 -5.93 -10.54 4.17
N CYS A 260 -6.63 -9.63 3.47
CA CYS A 260 -7.10 -8.37 4.03
C CYS A 260 -7.99 -8.57 5.26
N ILE A 261 -8.92 -9.53 5.22
CA ILE A 261 -9.80 -9.86 6.35
C ILE A 261 -8.98 -10.40 7.53
N ILE A 262 -8.06 -11.33 7.30
CA ILE A 262 -7.26 -11.90 8.40
C ILE A 262 -6.35 -10.84 9.01
N GLU A 263 -5.71 -9.98 8.22
CA GLU A 263 -4.93 -8.85 8.73
C GLU A 263 -5.79 -7.91 9.58
N LEU A 264 -6.99 -7.56 9.11
CA LEU A 264 -7.93 -6.71 9.85
C LEU A 264 -8.34 -7.36 11.19
N LEU A 265 -8.63 -8.67 11.19
CA LEU A 265 -8.96 -9.41 12.41
C LEU A 265 -7.80 -9.42 13.41
N ILE A 266 -6.55 -9.53 12.93
CA ILE A 266 -5.36 -9.42 13.78
C ILE A 266 -5.27 -8.01 14.38
N CYS A 267 -5.43 -6.96 13.56
CA CYS A 267 -5.43 -5.58 14.03
C CYS A 267 -6.49 -5.34 15.11
N ILE A 268 -7.73 -5.82 14.90
CA ILE A 268 -8.81 -5.68 15.88
C ILE A 268 -8.49 -6.46 17.16
N LYS A 269 -8.03 -7.71 17.03
CA LYS A 269 -7.71 -8.58 18.17
C LYS A 269 -6.58 -8.00 19.02
N PHE A 270 -5.50 -7.54 18.39
CA PHE A 270 -4.31 -7.06 19.09
C PHE A 270 -4.42 -5.59 19.51
N GLY A 271 -5.20 -4.77 18.79
CA GLY A 271 -5.45 -3.38 19.14
C GLY A 271 -6.37 -3.21 20.35
N HIS A 272 -7.15 -4.23 20.72
CA HIS A 272 -8.02 -4.19 21.89
C HIS A 272 -7.21 -3.94 23.18
N GLY A 273 -7.43 -2.78 23.82
CA GLY A 273 -6.73 -2.36 25.04
C GLY A 273 -5.42 -1.58 24.82
N GLU A 274 -5.05 -1.23 23.58
CA GLU A 274 -3.92 -0.33 23.28
C GLU A 274 -4.33 0.99 22.62
N CYS A 275 -5.49 1.02 21.95
CA CYS A 275 -6.01 2.23 21.34
C CYS A 275 -7.12 2.82 22.23
N TYR A 276 -6.87 3.99 22.84
CA TYR A 276 -7.86 4.79 23.57
C TYR A 276 -7.83 6.24 23.11
#